data_AF-A0AAE0ZDN5-F1
#
_entry.id   AF-A0AAE0ZDN5-F1
#
_cell.length_a   1.000
_cell.length_b   1.000
_cell.length_c   1.000
_cell.angle_alpha   90.00
_cell.angle_beta   90.00
_cell.angle_gamma   90.00
#
_symmetry.space_group_name_H-M   'P 1'
#
loop_
_entity.id
_entity.type
_entity.pdbx_description
1 polymer ?
#
loop_
_entity_poly.entity_id
_entity_poly.type
_entity_poly.pdbx_seq_one_letter_code
_entity_poly.pdbx_strand_id
1 'polypeptide(L)'
;MLYQSQILRGIKSIQCAPPPSPFHDQRSYCVNWNIDHPCPSRFEPGRVVLDQVDGTQSDAVDSRIVELSGTNTYLHFCCKETLSSDMPKILPTESPFYLYRYGGTCKQVQGMHITPEYIDSDTEDTINEDAGHGVHADVIIQLGQPTRIELCYYSKEA
;
A
#
# COMPACT_ATOMS: atom_id res chain seq x y z
N MET A 1 -0.97 43.02 -25.20
CA MET A 1 -1.81 43.60 -24.12
C MET A 1 -3.04 42.73 -24.02
N LEU A 2 -3.01 41.77 -23.09
CA LEU A 2 -3.68 41.84 -21.78
C LEU A 2 -5.20 41.80 -21.90
N TYR A 3 -5.77 40.62 -21.62
CA TYR A 3 -7.09 40.53 -21.00
C TYR A 3 -6.95 39.71 -19.72
N GLN A 4 -6.97 40.43 -18.60
CA GLN A 4 -7.24 39.96 -17.24
C GLN A 4 -8.66 39.37 -17.19
N SER A 5 -8.91 38.17 -16.64
CA SER A 5 -8.84 37.69 -15.26
C SER A 5 -10.17 37.82 -14.48
N GLN A 6 -10.62 36.63 -14.01
CA GLN A 6 -11.67 36.27 -13.03
C GLN A 6 -13.12 36.32 -13.54
N ILE A 7 -14.06 35.43 -13.17
CA ILE A 7 -14.32 34.63 -11.95
C ILE A 7 -15.16 33.41 -12.46
N LEU A 8 -15.04 32.15 -12.00
CA LEU A 8 -15.88 31.55 -10.94
C LEU A 8 -15.62 30.05 -10.77
N ARG A 9 -15.34 29.70 -9.51
CA ARG A 9 -15.93 28.56 -8.77
C ARG A 9 -15.61 27.15 -9.27
N GLY A 10 -14.59 26.57 -8.66
CA GLY A 10 -14.52 25.14 -8.41
C GLY A 10 -13.98 24.92 -7.01
N ILE A 11 -14.84 25.06 -5.99
CA ILE A 11 -14.57 24.39 -4.71
C ILE A 11 -14.78 22.90 -5.02
N LYS A 12 -13.77 22.25 -5.59
CA LYS A 12 -13.65 20.81 -5.47
C LYS A 12 -13.21 20.62 -4.04
N SER A 13 -14.14 20.12 -3.23
CA SER A 13 -13.86 19.57 -1.91
C SER A 13 -12.61 18.72 -2.02
N ILE A 14 -11.49 19.27 -1.58
CA ILE A 14 -10.34 18.50 -1.12
C ILE A 14 -10.92 17.73 0.07
N GLN A 15 -11.44 16.53 -0.17
CA GLN A 15 -11.44 15.55 0.89
C GLN A 15 -9.98 15.26 1.10
N CYS A 16 -9.38 16.03 2.00
CA CYS A 16 -8.18 15.62 2.69
C CYS A 16 -8.49 14.19 3.13
N ALA A 17 -7.62 13.24 2.77
CA ALA A 17 -7.52 12.03 3.57
C ALA A 17 -7.57 12.49 5.04
N PRO A 18 -8.42 11.86 5.87
CA PRO A 18 -8.54 12.26 7.27
C PRO A 18 -7.12 12.39 7.85
N PRO A 19 -6.83 13.46 8.62
CA PRO A 19 -5.51 13.62 9.20
C PRO A 19 -5.14 12.31 9.88
N PRO A 20 -3.92 11.78 9.66
CA PRO A 20 -3.52 10.50 10.24
C PRO A 20 -3.83 10.56 11.74
N SER A 21 -4.59 9.57 12.21
CA SER A 21 -4.89 9.40 13.62
C SER A 21 -3.61 9.62 14.43
N PRO A 22 -3.62 10.44 15.50
CA PRO A 22 -2.41 10.80 16.24
C PRO A 22 -1.76 9.62 16.99
N PHE A 23 -2.21 8.38 16.75
CA PHE A 23 -1.75 7.16 17.42
C PHE A 23 -1.49 5.98 16.46
N HIS A 24 -0.88 6.21 15.30
CA HIS A 24 -0.19 5.09 14.64
C HIS A 24 1.10 4.78 15.40
N ASP A 25 1.02 3.78 16.27
CA ASP A 25 2.14 3.17 16.97
C ASP A 25 3.15 2.66 15.90
N GLN A 26 4.46 2.91 16.07
CA GLN A 26 5.55 2.62 15.12
C GLN A 26 5.83 1.12 14.91
N ARG A 27 4.79 0.30 14.94
CA ARG A 27 4.83 -1.14 15.12
C ARG A 27 3.93 -1.88 14.12
N SER A 28 3.19 -1.16 13.28
CA SER A 28 2.23 -1.71 12.32
C SER A 28 2.92 -2.11 11.00
N TYR A 29 2.34 -3.10 10.31
CA TYR A 29 2.82 -3.58 9.01
C TYR A 29 1.71 -4.35 8.30
N CYS A 30 1.83 -4.49 6.98
CA CYS A 30 0.99 -5.41 6.22
C CYS A 30 1.81 -6.54 5.59
N VAL A 31 1.13 -7.66 5.35
CA VAL A 31 1.63 -8.81 4.60
C VAL A 31 0.62 -9.17 3.51
N ASN A 32 1.06 -9.92 2.50
CA ASN A 32 0.15 -10.44 1.48
C ASN A 32 -0.92 -11.33 2.11
N TRP A 33 -2.16 -11.12 1.69
CA TRP A 33 -3.16 -12.16 1.78
C TRP A 33 -2.89 -13.21 0.71
N ASN A 34 -3.18 -14.48 1.01
CA ASN A 34 -3.08 -15.57 0.04
C ASN A 34 -4.20 -16.58 0.32
N ILE A 35 -4.72 -17.24 -0.70
CA ILE A 35 -5.76 -18.29 -0.57
C ILE A 35 -5.35 -19.42 0.38
N ASP A 36 -4.07 -19.78 0.43
CA ASP A 36 -3.51 -20.81 1.32
C ASP A 36 -3.17 -20.26 2.71
N HIS A 37 -3.02 -18.94 2.83
CA HIS A 37 -2.65 -18.24 4.05
C HIS A 37 -3.58 -17.01 4.25
N PRO A 38 -4.85 -17.24 4.66
CA PRO A 38 -5.77 -16.15 4.93
C PRO A 38 -5.25 -15.26 6.07
N CYS A 39 -5.83 -14.07 6.23
CA CYS A 39 -5.36 -13.11 7.22
C CYS A 39 -5.22 -13.74 8.61
N PRO A 40 -4.02 -13.68 9.22
CA PRO A 40 -3.82 -14.20 10.56
C PRO A 40 -4.76 -13.52 11.55
N SER A 41 -5.12 -14.21 12.64
CA SER A 41 -5.92 -13.61 13.70
C SER A 41 -5.35 -12.25 14.14
N ARG A 42 -6.23 -11.25 14.27
CA ARG A 42 -5.90 -9.85 14.60
C ARG A 42 -5.21 -9.06 13.48
N PHE A 43 -5.20 -9.57 12.25
CA PHE A 43 -4.92 -8.78 11.06
C PHE A 43 -6.25 -8.42 10.40
N GLU A 44 -6.34 -7.18 9.95
CA GLU A 44 -7.51 -6.66 9.24
C GLU A 44 -7.24 -6.74 7.73
N PRO A 45 -8.22 -7.20 6.93
CA PRO A 45 -8.07 -7.29 5.50
C PRO A 45 -8.31 -5.92 4.84
N GLY A 46 -7.64 -5.72 3.71
CA GLY A 46 -7.91 -4.65 2.78
C GLY A 46 -7.27 -4.93 1.43
N ARG A 47 -7.47 -4.02 0.49
CA ARG A 47 -6.95 -4.17 -0.86
C ARG A 47 -6.65 -2.84 -1.52
N VAL A 48 -5.79 -2.90 -2.53
CA VAL A 48 -5.57 -1.83 -3.50
C VAL A 48 -5.97 -2.34 -4.86
N VAL A 49 -6.77 -1.55 -5.57
CA VAL A 49 -7.11 -1.75 -6.97
C VAL A 49 -6.11 -0.97 -7.79
N LEU A 50 -5.50 -1.65 -8.76
CA LEU A 50 -4.69 -1.07 -9.80
C LEU A 50 -5.43 -1.26 -11.11
N ASP A 51 -5.95 -0.17 -11.66
CA ASP A 51 -6.66 -0.14 -12.94
C ASP A 51 -5.62 -0.14 -14.06
N GLN A 52 -5.48 -1.26 -14.76
CA GLN A 52 -4.50 -1.40 -15.82
C GLN A 52 -5.02 -0.77 -17.11
N VAL A 53 -4.09 -0.40 -17.99
CA VAL A 53 -4.42 0.23 -19.28
C VAL A 53 -5.41 -0.62 -20.08
N ASP A 54 -6.50 0.01 -20.49
CA ASP A 54 -7.57 -0.64 -21.25
C ASP A 54 -7.03 -1.37 -22.50
N GLY A 55 -7.38 -2.65 -22.65
CA GLY A 55 -6.96 -3.47 -23.80
C GLY A 55 -5.57 -4.09 -23.69
N THR A 56 -4.86 -3.88 -22.56
CA THR A 56 -3.66 -4.66 -22.21
C THR A 56 -4.04 -5.78 -21.22
N GLN A 57 -3.40 -6.94 -21.34
CA GLN A 57 -3.52 -8.00 -20.33
C GLN A 57 -2.45 -7.77 -19.26
N SER A 58 -2.83 -7.94 -18.00
CA SER A 58 -1.89 -7.91 -16.89
C SER A 58 -0.94 -9.11 -16.96
N ASP A 59 0.37 -8.88 -17.01
CA ASP A 59 1.40 -9.91 -16.90
C ASP A 59 1.60 -10.36 -15.43
N ALA A 60 0.52 -10.58 -14.67
CA ALA A 60 0.62 -10.87 -13.24
C ALA A 60 1.43 -12.15 -13.00
N VAL A 61 2.57 -11.98 -12.33
CA VAL A 61 3.62 -13.01 -12.20
C VAL A 61 3.24 -14.12 -11.20
N ASP A 62 2.25 -13.90 -10.32
CA ASP A 62 1.67 -14.94 -9.45
C ASP A 62 0.24 -14.62 -8.99
N SER A 63 -0.74 -15.32 -9.56
CA SER A 63 -2.17 -15.22 -9.24
C SER A 63 -2.56 -15.60 -7.79
N ARG A 64 -1.63 -16.07 -6.96
CA ARG A 64 -1.90 -16.44 -5.55
C ARG A 64 -1.84 -15.24 -4.59
N ILE A 65 -1.18 -14.17 -5.00
CA ILE A 65 -1.05 -12.89 -4.25
C ILE A 65 -1.91 -11.80 -4.89
N VAL A 66 -2.21 -11.95 -6.18
CA VAL A 66 -2.87 -10.96 -7.01
C VAL A 66 -4.15 -11.56 -7.59
N GLU A 67 -5.28 -10.89 -7.38
CA GLU A 67 -6.54 -11.24 -8.05
C GLU A 67 -6.70 -10.36 -9.29
N LEU A 68 -7.13 -10.96 -10.40
CA LEU A 68 -7.38 -10.25 -11.66
C LEU A 68 -8.88 -10.30 -11.98
N SER A 69 -9.48 -9.16 -12.29
CA SER A 69 -10.86 -9.10 -12.78
C SER A 69 -11.04 -7.98 -13.80
N GLY A 70 -11.20 -8.34 -15.07
CA GLY A 70 -11.25 -7.38 -16.18
C GLY A 70 -9.87 -6.77 -16.42
N THR A 71 -9.79 -5.44 -16.44
CA THR A 71 -8.55 -4.64 -16.50
C THR A 71 -7.98 -4.36 -15.11
N ASN A 72 -8.68 -4.74 -14.04
CA ASN A 72 -8.24 -4.45 -12.68
C ASN A 72 -7.35 -5.55 -12.11
N THR A 73 -6.28 -5.11 -11.46
CA THR A 73 -5.39 -5.90 -10.62
C THR A 73 -5.65 -5.58 -9.16
N TYR A 74 -6.00 -6.58 -8.37
CA TYR A 74 -6.30 -6.44 -6.94
C TYR A 74 -5.16 -7.00 -6.11
N LEU A 75 -4.53 -6.13 -5.33
CA LEU A 75 -3.52 -6.49 -4.34
C LEU A 75 -4.19 -6.59 -2.98
N HIS A 76 -4.18 -7.77 -2.38
CA HIS A 76 -4.83 -8.02 -1.10
C HIS A 76 -3.82 -8.03 0.05
N PHE A 77 -4.16 -7.31 1.11
CA PHE A 77 -3.32 -7.12 2.28
C PHE A 77 -4.01 -7.64 3.53
N CYS A 78 -3.18 -8.13 4.45
CA CYS A 78 -3.52 -8.32 5.84
C CYS A 78 -2.65 -7.39 6.66
N CYS A 79 -3.26 -6.41 7.32
CA CYS A 79 -2.56 -5.38 8.07
C CYS A 79 -2.78 -5.56 9.57
N LYS A 80 -1.72 -5.39 10.35
CA LYS A 80 -1.80 -5.38 11.80
C LYS A 80 -1.53 -3.99 12.34
N GLU A 81 -2.54 -3.40 12.96
CA GLU A 81 -2.33 -2.32 13.93
C GLU A 81 -1.80 -2.93 15.23
N THR A 82 -0.61 -2.53 15.68
CA THR A 82 -0.02 -3.14 16.89
C THR A 82 -0.15 -2.19 18.07
N LEU A 83 -1.01 -2.53 19.04
CA LEU A 83 -1.03 -1.88 20.36
C LEU A 83 0.19 -2.32 21.17
N SER A 84 0.67 -1.44 22.06
CA SER A 84 1.93 -1.54 22.82
C SER A 84 2.21 -2.87 23.57
N SER A 85 1.19 -3.68 23.86
CA SER A 85 1.31 -4.95 24.61
C SER A 85 1.36 -6.22 23.75
N ASP A 86 1.17 -6.12 22.43
CA ASP A 86 1.13 -7.28 21.55
C ASP A 86 2.55 -7.71 21.15
N MET A 87 3.05 -8.75 21.84
CA MET A 87 4.31 -9.44 21.56
C MET A 87 4.49 -9.73 20.05
N PRO A 88 5.72 -9.59 19.51
CA PRO A 88 5.96 -9.83 18.10
C PRO A 88 5.72 -11.30 17.75
N LYS A 89 4.80 -11.53 16.80
CA LYS A 89 4.83 -12.75 15.99
C LYS A 89 6.22 -12.82 15.37
N ILE A 90 6.91 -13.96 15.52
CA ILE A 90 8.29 -14.16 15.04
C ILE A 90 8.32 -13.81 13.55
N LEU A 91 9.02 -12.72 13.21
CA LEU A 91 9.33 -12.35 11.84
C LEU A 91 10.53 -13.20 11.38
N PRO A 92 10.68 -13.49 10.07
CA PRO A 92 11.71 -14.37 9.57
C PRO A 92 13.08 -13.67 9.57
N THR A 93 13.66 -13.45 10.75
CA THR A 93 14.93 -12.74 10.93
C THR A 93 16.17 -13.54 10.52
N GLU A 94 16.00 -14.79 10.06
CA GLU A 94 17.11 -15.63 9.62
C GLU A 94 17.61 -15.28 8.21
N SER A 95 16.77 -14.66 7.38
CA SER A 95 17.09 -14.20 6.03
C SER A 95 16.49 -12.83 5.77
N PRO A 96 16.99 -12.06 4.78
CA PRO A 96 16.35 -10.81 4.42
C PRO A 96 14.90 -11.00 3.98
N PHE A 97 14.04 -10.02 4.27
CA PHE A 97 12.62 -10.06 3.93
C PHE A 97 12.05 -8.66 3.69
N TYR A 98 10.87 -8.61 3.06
CA TYR A 98 10.11 -7.39 2.86
C TYR A 98 8.82 -7.42 3.68
N LEU A 99 8.42 -6.27 4.21
CA LEU A 99 7.06 -6.01 4.67
C LEU A 99 6.51 -4.79 3.94
N TYR A 100 5.20 -4.75 3.76
CA TYR A 100 4.55 -3.53 3.30
C TYR A 100 4.48 -2.52 4.45
N ARG A 101 4.87 -1.28 4.15
CA ARG A 101 4.81 -0.19 5.11
C ARG A 101 3.36 0.11 5.42
N TYR A 102 3.05 0.34 6.69
CA TYR A 102 1.71 0.69 7.12
C TYR A 102 1.76 1.61 8.32
N GLY A 103 1.11 2.76 8.22
CA GLY A 103 1.12 3.79 9.25
C GLY A 103 2.28 4.78 9.10
N GLY A 104 2.81 4.95 7.88
CA GLY A 104 3.76 6.01 7.52
C GLY A 104 5.22 5.74 7.87
N THR A 105 5.53 4.68 8.64
CA THR A 105 6.90 4.34 9.04
C THR A 105 7.12 2.83 9.04
N CYS A 106 8.37 2.41 8.89
CA CYS A 106 8.72 1.00 8.98
C CYS A 106 8.74 0.52 10.43
N LYS A 107 8.13 -0.65 10.67
CA LYS A 107 8.20 -1.33 11.96
C LYS A 107 9.63 -1.68 12.32
N GLN A 108 10.04 -1.39 13.55
CA GLN A 108 11.32 -1.86 14.09
C GLN A 108 11.32 -3.38 14.33
N VAL A 109 12.37 -4.05 13.86
CA VAL A 109 12.58 -5.49 14.04
C VAL A 109 13.95 -5.70 14.66
N GLN A 110 13.98 -6.32 15.83
CA GLN A 110 15.21 -6.54 16.57
C GLN A 110 16.22 -7.35 15.74
N GLY A 111 17.45 -6.86 15.67
CA GLY A 111 18.54 -7.54 14.96
C GLY A 111 18.53 -7.37 13.44
N MET A 112 17.68 -6.50 12.90
CA MET A 112 17.60 -6.21 11.46
C MET A 112 17.82 -4.72 11.19
N HIS A 113 18.61 -4.41 10.17
CA HIS A 113 18.67 -3.12 9.51
C HIS A 113 17.45 -2.92 8.61
N ILE A 114 16.97 -1.68 8.50
CA ILE A 114 15.74 -1.35 7.77
C ILE A 114 16.06 -0.35 6.67
N THR A 115 15.69 -0.70 5.45
CA THR A 115 15.77 0.18 4.28
C THR A 115 14.36 0.41 3.74
N PRO A 116 13.84 1.65 3.73
CA PRO A 116 12.61 1.98 3.03
C PRO A 116 12.77 1.70 1.53
N GLU A 117 11.83 1.00 0.95
CA GLU A 117 11.80 0.59 -0.45
C GLU A 117 10.41 0.88 -1.02
N TYR A 118 10.25 0.78 -2.35
CA TYR A 118 8.96 0.95 -2.98
C TYR A 118 8.82 0.12 -4.26
N ILE A 119 7.58 -0.16 -4.64
CA ILE A 119 7.20 -0.67 -5.96
C ILE A 119 6.41 0.43 -6.65
N ASP A 120 6.82 0.78 -7.86
CA ASP A 120 6.03 1.62 -8.76
C ASP A 120 5.32 0.70 -9.76
N SER A 121 4.00 0.84 -9.84
CA SER A 121 3.18 0.21 -10.87
C SER A 121 2.68 1.29 -11.82
N ASP A 122 3.00 1.15 -13.09
CA ASP A 122 2.34 1.94 -14.13
C ASP A 122 0.90 1.43 -14.28
N THR A 123 -0.06 2.35 -14.41
CA THR A 123 -1.51 2.09 -14.40
C THR A 123 -2.18 2.97 -15.44
N GLU A 124 -3.50 2.86 -15.63
CA GLU A 124 -4.24 3.71 -16.56
C GLU A 124 -4.02 5.21 -16.24
N ASP A 125 -3.79 6.00 -17.29
CA ASP A 125 -3.42 7.42 -17.18
C ASP A 125 -4.61 8.36 -17.29
N THR A 126 -5.71 7.92 -17.91
CA THR A 126 -6.78 8.82 -18.37
C THR A 126 -8.09 8.65 -17.61
N ILE A 127 -8.56 7.42 -17.42
CA ILE A 127 -9.71 7.06 -16.59
C ILE A 127 -9.20 6.08 -15.54
N ASN A 128 -8.45 6.60 -14.57
CA ASN A 128 -7.81 5.77 -13.57
C ASN A 128 -8.76 5.50 -12.39
N GLU A 129 -9.15 4.23 -12.19
CA GLU A 129 -9.95 3.77 -11.05
C GLU A 129 -9.12 3.19 -9.88
N ASP A 130 -7.81 3.47 -9.84
CA ASP A 130 -6.92 3.11 -8.74
C ASP A 130 -7.49 3.56 -7.39
N ALA A 131 -7.62 2.62 -6.45
CA ALA A 131 -8.23 2.90 -5.17
C ALA A 131 -7.77 1.97 -4.05
N GLY A 132 -7.60 2.53 -2.86
CA GLY A 132 -7.46 1.77 -1.62
C GLY A 132 -8.81 1.49 -0.96
N HIS A 133 -9.00 0.27 -0.46
CA HIS A 133 -10.20 -0.14 0.28
C HIS A 133 -9.84 -0.94 1.54
N GLY A 134 -10.54 -0.66 2.65
CA GLY A 134 -10.27 -1.33 3.92
C GLY A 134 -8.90 -0.95 4.50
N VAL A 135 -8.28 -1.85 5.26
CA VAL A 135 -6.96 -1.61 5.85
C VAL A 135 -5.88 -2.17 4.93
N HIS A 136 -5.08 -1.29 4.34
CA HIS A 136 -4.07 -1.63 3.35
C HIS A 136 -2.73 -0.95 3.63
N ALA A 137 -1.70 -1.36 2.89
CA ALA A 137 -0.38 -0.75 2.92
C ALA A 137 -0.41 0.75 2.59
N ASP A 138 0.64 1.48 2.95
CA ASP A 138 0.84 2.85 2.51
C ASP A 138 1.00 2.85 0.97
N VAL A 139 0.07 3.49 0.27
CA VAL A 139 0.07 3.61 -1.19
C VAL A 139 -0.16 5.07 -1.59
N ILE A 140 0.56 5.52 -2.61
CA ILE A 140 0.42 6.83 -3.23
C ILE A 140 -0.22 6.63 -4.60
N ILE A 141 -1.45 7.10 -4.76
CA ILE A 141 -2.22 7.06 -6.00
C ILE A 141 -2.34 8.49 -6.51
N GLN A 142 -1.83 8.76 -7.71
CA GLN A 142 -1.88 10.08 -8.35
C GLN A 142 -2.14 9.93 -9.83
N LEU A 143 -3.14 10.65 -10.34
CA LEU A 143 -3.51 10.60 -11.75
C LEU A 143 -2.31 10.97 -12.66
N GLY A 144 -2.03 10.12 -13.64
CA GLY A 144 -0.93 10.29 -14.59
C GLY A 144 0.47 10.09 -13.99
N GLN A 145 0.57 9.43 -12.83
CA GLN A 145 1.83 8.99 -12.22
C GLN A 145 1.71 7.52 -11.84
N PRO A 146 2.82 6.77 -11.76
CA PRO A 146 2.79 5.41 -11.28
C PRO A 146 2.21 5.34 -9.86
N THR A 147 1.35 4.36 -9.62
CA THR A 147 0.88 4.03 -8.28
C THR A 147 2.04 3.41 -7.49
N ARG A 148 2.43 4.08 -6.40
CA ARG A 148 3.57 3.68 -5.57
C ARG A 148 3.11 2.96 -4.31
N ILE A 149 3.61 1.76 -4.10
CA ILE A 149 3.38 0.94 -2.90
C ILE A 149 4.66 0.94 -2.07
N GLU A 150 4.53 1.28 -0.80
CA GLU A 150 5.68 1.47 0.08
C GLU A 150 6.03 0.18 0.84
N LEU A 151 7.32 -0.10 0.92
CA LEU A 151 7.91 -1.30 1.48
C LEU A 151 8.98 -0.96 2.51
N CYS A 152 9.31 -1.97 3.31
CA CYS A 152 10.42 -1.97 4.24
C CYS A 152 11.21 -3.24 3.99
N TYR A 153 12.46 -3.09 3.55
CA TYR A 153 13.41 -4.18 3.43
C TYR A 153 14.19 -4.36 4.72
N TYR A 154 14.25 -5.60 5.20
CA TYR A 154 14.92 -5.98 6.43
C TYR A 154 16.09 -6.89 6.10
N SER A 155 17.28 -6.55 6.57
CA SER A 155 18.49 -7.37 6.38
C SER A 155 19.35 -7.38 7.65
N LYS A 156 20.19 -8.41 7.84
CA LYS A 156 21.21 -8.39 8.90
C LYS A 156 22.31 -7.40 8.50
N GLU A 157 22.89 -6.72 9.48
CA GLU A 157 24.13 -5.97 9.23
C GLU A 157 25.24 -6.97 8.85
N ALA A 158 25.98 -6.63 7.80
CA ALA A 158 27.07 -7.46 7.27
C ALA A 158 28.33 -7.38 8.14
#